data_AF-A0A378C4M6-F1
#
_entry.id   AF-A0A378C4M6-F1
#
_cell.length_a   1.000
_cell.length_b   1.000
_cell.length_c   1.000
_cell.angle_alpha   90.00
_cell.angle_beta   90.00
_cell.angle_gamma   90.00
#
_symmetry.space_group_name_H-M   'P 1'
#
loop_
_entity.id
_entity.type
_entity.pdbx_description
1 polymer ?
#
loop_
_entity_poly.entity_id
_entity_poly.type
_entity_poly.pdbx_seq_one_letter_code
_entity_poly.pdbx_strand_id
1 'polypeptide(L)' 'MSKEDDIRLDQKVRAAWMYYIAGQNQSEIASLLGTSRPVVQRLIAAAKEEGIVSINLHHPVANCLDMRSCCRKNTA' A
#
# COMPACT_ATOMS: atom_id res chain seq x y z
N MET A 1 -16.53 8.65 17.40
CA MET A 1 -15.68 8.56 16.19
C MET A 1 -15.53 9.98 15.64
N SER A 2 -14.32 10.52 15.64
CA SER A 2 -14.06 11.94 15.36
C SER A 2 -14.01 12.20 13.85
N LYS A 3 -14.47 13.39 13.40
CA LYS A 3 -14.50 13.77 11.98
C LYS A 3 -13.10 13.82 11.35
N GLU A 4 -12.05 14.07 12.13
CA GLU A 4 -10.66 14.06 11.65
C GLU A 4 -10.18 12.68 11.18
N ASP A 5 -10.69 11.60 11.77
CA ASP A 5 -10.26 10.24 11.41
C ASP A 5 -10.78 9.88 10.02
N ASP A 6 -12.01 10.29 9.71
CA ASP A 6 -12.68 10.07 8.43
C ASP A 6 -11.97 10.80 7.28
N ILE A 7 -11.54 12.04 7.52
CA ILE A 7 -10.77 12.83 6.54
C ILE A 7 -9.40 12.20 6.28
N ARG A 8 -8.72 11.71 7.32
CA ARG A 8 -7.45 11.00 7.17
C ARG A 8 -7.65 9.67 6.43
N LEU A 9 -8.75 8.98 6.67
CA LEU A 9 -9.09 7.74 5.98
C LEU A 9 -9.35 8.00 4.49
N ASP A 10 -10.12 9.03 4.15
CA ASP A 10 -10.39 9.43 2.77
C ASP A 10 -9.09 9.76 2.02
N GLN A 11 -8.17 10.50 2.66
CA GLN A 11 -6.87 10.80 2.06
C GLN A 11 -6.00 9.55 1.84
N LYS A 12 -6.00 8.59 2.79
CA LYS A 12 -5.31 7.30 2.64
C LYS A 12 -5.86 6.51 1.45
N VAL A 13 -7.19 6.40 1.36
CA VAL A 13 -7.88 5.67 0.29
C VAL A 13 -7.62 6.32 -1.06
N ARG A 14 -7.73 7.65 -1.16
CA ARG A 14 -7.44 8.39 -2.40
C ARG A 14 -5.99 8.24 -2.84
N ALA A 15 -5.03 8.36 -1.93
CA ALA A 15 -3.62 8.17 -2.24
C ALA A 15 -3.34 6.76 -2.79
N ALA A 16 -3.92 5.74 -2.17
CA ALA A 16 -3.76 4.37 -2.61
C ALA A 16 -4.45 4.11 -3.96
N TRP A 17 -5.64 4.64 -4.19
CA TRP A 17 -6.36 4.52 -5.46
C TRP A 17 -5.54 5.12 -6.61
N MET A 18 -4.99 6.33 -6.42
CA MET A 18 -4.15 6.98 -7.44
C MET A 18 -2.87 6.19 -7.73
N TYR A 19 -2.29 5.56 -6.71
CA TYR A 19 -1.07 4.76 -6.88
C TYR A 19 -1.32 3.43 -7.59
N TYR A 20 -2.34 2.67 -7.16
CA TYR A 20 -2.57 1.31 -7.67
C TYR A 20 -3.45 1.27 -8.92
N ILE A 21 -4.46 2.13 -9.02
CA ILE A 21 -5.43 2.12 -10.13
C ILE A 21 -5.06 3.17 -11.18
N ALA A 22 -4.76 4.40 -10.78
CA ALA A 22 -4.41 5.44 -11.73
C ALA A 22 -2.95 5.35 -12.22
N GLY A 23 -2.11 4.51 -11.58
CA GLY A 23 -0.70 4.32 -11.96
C GLY A 23 0.15 5.58 -11.82
N GLN A 24 -0.29 6.54 -11.00
CA GLN A 24 0.42 7.80 -10.81
C GLN A 24 1.65 7.63 -9.94
N ASN A 25 2.66 8.45 -10.22
CA ASN A 25 3.87 8.48 -9.42
C ASN A 25 3.61 9.14 -8.05
N GLN A 26 4.37 8.73 -7.04
CA GLN A 26 4.24 9.25 -5.67
C GLN A 26 4.41 10.78 -5.58
N SER A 27 5.19 11.38 -6.50
CA SER A 27 5.35 12.84 -6.59
C SER A 27 4.13 13.55 -7.19
N GLU A 28 3.44 12.90 -8.13
CA GLU A 28 2.21 13.44 -8.74
C GLU A 28 1.06 13.37 -7.74
N ILE A 29 0.95 12.24 -7.02
CA ILE A 29 -0.01 12.04 -5.93
C ILE A 29 0.21 13.06 -4.81
N ALA A 30 1.48 13.34 -4.46
CA ALA A 30 1.85 14.38 -3.51
C ALA A 30 1.35 15.77 -3.94
N SER A 31 1.55 16.09 -5.22
CA SER A 31 1.08 17.35 -5.79
C SER A 31 -0.45 17.43 -5.83
N LEU A 32 -1.14 16.34 -6.17
CA LEU A 32 -2.60 16.27 -6.21
C LEU A 32 -3.25 16.40 -4.83
N LEU A 33 -2.66 15.75 -3.82
CA LEU A 33 -3.15 15.76 -2.44
C LEU A 33 -2.65 16.97 -1.64
N GLY A 34 -1.83 17.84 -2.22
CA GLY A 34 -1.26 19.01 -1.55
C GLY A 34 -0.36 18.64 -0.37
N THR A 35 0.35 17.52 -0.48
CA THR A 35 1.14 16.91 0.60
C THR A 35 2.54 16.54 0.11
N SER A 36 3.45 16.21 1.03
CA SER A 36 4.82 15.87 0.67
C SER A 36 4.92 14.41 0.21
N ARG A 37 5.80 14.14 -0.76
CA ARG A 37 6.13 12.77 -1.22
C ARG A 37 6.38 11.75 -0.09
N PRO A 38 7.18 12.05 0.97
CA PRO A 38 7.34 11.13 2.10
C PRO A 38 6.06 10.91 2.91
N VAL A 39 5.13 11.88 2.92
CA VAL A 39 3.82 11.73 3.58
C VAL A 39 2.93 10.79 2.78
N VAL A 40 2.91 10.90 1.45
CA VAL A 40 2.19 9.96 0.57
C VAL A 40 2.68 8.53 0.77
N GLN A 41 3.99 8.31 0.84
CA GLN A 41 4.55 6.99 1.12
C GLN A 41 4.04 6.41 2.45
N ARG A 42 4.05 7.23 3.52
CA ARG A 42 3.52 6.83 4.83
C ARG A 42 2.02 6.56 4.79
N LEU A 43 1.24 7.36 4.06
CA LEU A 43 -0.20 7.15 3.91
C LEU A 43 -0.52 5.83 3.20
N ILE A 44 0.18 5.51 2.10
CA ILE A 44 0.00 4.26 1.37
C ILE A 44 0.43 3.06 2.23
N ALA A 45 1.54 3.18 2.98
CA ALA A 45 1.98 2.15 3.91
C ALA A 45 0.96 1.92 5.03
N ALA A 46 0.47 2.99 5.67
CA ALA A 46 -0.55 2.91 6.71
C ALA A 46 -1.87 2.33 6.18
N ALA A 47 -2.30 2.69 4.97
CA ALA A 47 -3.49 2.12 4.34
C ALA A 47 -3.36 0.61 4.09
N LYS A 48 -2.15 0.13 3.82
CA LYS A 48 -1.85 -1.29 3.66
C LYS A 48 -1.77 -2.03 4.99
N GLU A 49 -1.13 -1.43 6.00
CA GLU A 49 -1.00 -2.00 7.35
C GLU A 49 -2.34 -2.07 8.09
N GLU A 50 -3.19 -1.05 7.96
CA GLU A 50 -4.53 -1.02 8.53
C GLU A 50 -5.52 -1.92 7.76
N GLY A 51 -5.10 -2.56 6.66
CA GLY A 51 -5.93 -3.45 5.85
C GLY A 51 -7.02 -2.75 5.02
N ILE A 52 -7.02 -1.40 5.00
CA ILE A 52 -7.94 -0.58 4.21
C ILE A 52 -7.78 -0.87 2.71
N VAL A 53 -6.56 -1.20 2.28
CA VAL A 53 -6.23 -1.52 0.89
C VAL A 53 -5.61 -2.91 0.82
N SER A 54 -6.37 -3.87 0.28
CA SER A 54 -5.90 -5.23 0.01
C SER A 54 -5.54 -5.39 -1.47
N ILE A 55 -4.28 -5.71 -1.76
CA ILE A 55 -3.80 -5.98 -3.12
C ILE A 55 -3.70 -7.49 -3.28
N ASN A 56 -4.58 -8.07 -4.09
CA ASN A 56 -4.57 -9.51 -4.35
C ASN A 56 -3.84 -9.80 -5.67
N LEU A 57 -2.61 -10.32 -5.58
CA LEU A 57 -1.81 -10.69 -6.74
C LEU A 57 -2.09 -12.15 -7.11
N HIS A 58 -3.00 -12.38 -8.05
CA HIS A 58 -3.20 -13.71 -8.63
C HIS A 58 -2.14 -13.98 -9.71
N HIS A 59 -1.05 -14.66 -9.35
CA HIS A 59 -0.06 -15.14 -10.31
C HIS A 59 0.45 -16.55 -9.97
N PRO A 60 0.58 -17.48 -10.93
CA PRO A 60 1.08 -18.84 -10.68
C PRO A 60 2.53 -18.90 -10.13
N VAL A 61 3.28 -17.81 -10.20
CA VAL A 61 4.63 -17.67 -9.60
C VAL A 61 4.57 -17.45 -8.08
N ALA A 62 3.47 -16.91 -7.55
CA ALA A 62 3.29 -16.77 -6.10
C ALA A 62 3.37 -18.14 -5.39
N ASN A 63 2.90 -19.19 -6.06
CA ASN A 63 2.96 -20.56 -5.57
C ASN A 63 4.40 -21.11 -5.46
N CYS A 64 5.35 -20.59 -6.24
CA CYS A 64 6.77 -20.97 -6.17
C CYS A 64 7.53 -20.20 -5.07
N LEU A 65 7.14 -18.95 -4.80
CA LEU A 65 7.75 -18.14 -3.74
C LEU A 65 7.34 -18.59 -2.34
N ASP A 66 6.11 -19.11 -2.18
CA ASP A 66 5.65 -19.69 -0.91
C ASP A 66 6.49 -20.93 -0.51
N MET A 67 6.75 -21.81 -1.48
CA MET A 67 7.50 -23.05 -1.26
C MET A 67 8.98 -22.83 -0.91
N ARG A 68 9.63 -21.78 -1.46
CA ARG A 68 11.05 -21.48 -1.19
C ARG A 68 11.30 -20.91 0.21
N SER A 69 10.27 -20.37 0.86
CA SER A 69 10.33 -19.75 2.18
C SER A 69 10.44 -20.79 3.30
N CYS A 70 9.93 -22.01 3.08
CA CYS A 70 9.96 -23.08 4.07
C CYS A 70 11.32 -23.81 4.15
N CYS A 71 12.14 -23.76 3.09
CA CYS A 71 13.34 -24.61 2.97
C CYS A 71 14.67 -23.94 3.34
N ARG A 72 14.67 -22.80 4.06
CA ARG A 72 15.91 -22.13 4.53
C ARG A 72 16.10 -22.16 6.05
N LYS A 73 15.50 -23.14 6.73
CA LYS A 73 15.76 -23.45 8.15
C LYS A 73 16.19 -24.91 8.35
N ASN A 74 17.16 -25.38 7.56
CA ASN A 74 17.88 -26.59 7.94
C ASN A 74 19.27 -26.60 7.30
N THR A 75 20.20 -25.86 7.88
CA THR A 75 21.62 -26.17 7.72
C THR A 75 22.14 -26.38 9.13
N ALA A 76 22.44 -27.65 9.41
CA ALA A 76 23.20 -28.12 10.56
C ALA A 76 24.64 -27.60 10.53
#